data_AF-A0A966GGX6-F1
#
_entry.id   AF-A0A966GGX6-F1
#
_cell.length_a   1.000
_cell.length_b   1.000
_cell.length_c   1.000
_cell.angle_alpha   90.00
_cell.angle_beta   90.00
_cell.angle_gamma   90.00
#
_symmetry.space_group_name_H-M   'P 1'
#
loop_
_entity.id
_entity.type
_entity.pdbx_description
1 polymer ?
#
loop_
_entity_poly.entity_id
_entity_poly.type
_entity_poly.pdbx_seq_one_letter_code
_entity_poly.pdbx_strand_id
1 'polypeptide(L)'
;MARQKIAVLGGGVGAMSAVWALTSLPGAAEHYDIHVYQMGWRLGGKGASGRNAAAGQRIEEHGLHVFSGFYDNTFAMMREVLDAVKHEEGTFHSLDEAFAKANDIVLGEAAPSGWRHWPMAPEMKDDAPGIGGQDLSPWGYFTAAVAAMRDALDRIDPDHAAHRGPRDGLPSDATGRHLLARLGGLIGALGSAPLHLLQALAGGLPGGYAGGRHLDDAALRWLVQQVQGDLRARRVAAHERETLTDDVRRMHQMLDLGAAALRGMVADGVITHGFDSIDAVEIRDWLARHGAHPAALDSPAMKAVYDYVFGYRHGLAGAGKGAIAAGTFLRGSLRLMLTYKGAIFYRMQAGMGDTIFTPLYKALRARGVTFHFFHKIKALHLDPSGRAIAAIALERQVDTPDDYRPFVRVGRLDCWPNTPDWSQIEGGEQLAAAG
;
A
#
# COMPACT_ATOMS: atom_id res chain seq x y z
N MET A 1 7.48 36.36 20.42
CA MET A 1 8.08 35.22 21.15
C MET A 1 9.19 34.64 20.27
N ALA A 2 10.23 34.02 20.84
CA ALA A 2 11.25 33.34 20.03
C ALA A 2 10.63 32.12 19.33
N ARG A 3 11.00 31.86 18.06
CA ARG A 3 10.51 30.69 17.30
C ARG A 3 10.99 29.40 17.96
N GLN A 4 10.17 28.36 17.94
CA GLN A 4 10.56 27.03 18.36
C GLN A 4 11.48 26.41 17.30
N LYS A 5 12.68 26.02 17.71
CA LYS A 5 13.65 25.34 16.84
C LYS A 5 13.27 23.87 16.67
N ILE A 6 13.26 23.39 15.43
CA ILE A 6 12.99 22.00 15.08
C ILE A 6 14.17 21.47 14.26
N ALA A 7 14.88 20.49 14.81
CA ALA A 7 15.90 19.74 14.09
C ALA A 7 15.28 18.48 13.49
N VAL A 8 15.37 18.34 12.17
CA VAL A 8 14.88 17.21 11.39
C VAL A 8 16.07 16.39 10.93
N LEU A 9 16.04 15.11 11.27
CA LEU A 9 17.16 14.19 11.13
C LEU A 9 16.96 13.27 9.92
N GLY A 10 17.54 13.67 8.79
CA GLY A 10 17.39 13.01 7.50
C GLY A 10 16.26 13.58 6.63
N GLY A 11 16.42 13.46 5.32
CA GLY A 11 15.55 14.01 4.27
C GLY A 11 14.79 12.96 3.48
N GLY A 12 14.42 11.85 4.12
CA GLY A 12 13.53 10.84 3.53
C GLY A 12 12.07 11.29 3.48
N VAL A 13 11.23 10.51 2.80
CA VAL A 13 9.80 10.86 2.58
C VAL A 13 9.05 11.17 3.87
N GLY A 14 9.27 10.41 4.95
CA GLY A 14 8.59 10.63 6.24
C GLY A 14 9.01 11.94 6.93
N ALA A 15 10.27 12.36 6.76
CA ALA A 15 10.73 13.65 7.27
C ALA A 15 10.16 14.79 6.44
N MET A 16 10.20 14.67 5.11
CA MET A 16 9.73 15.73 4.22
C MET A 16 8.22 15.93 4.29
N SER A 17 7.44 14.86 4.46
CA SER A 17 5.99 14.97 4.68
C SER A 17 5.65 15.59 6.03
N ALA A 18 6.40 15.25 7.10
CA ALA A 18 6.22 15.88 8.41
C ALA A 18 6.55 17.38 8.38
N VAL A 19 7.63 17.77 7.71
CA VAL A 19 8.00 19.17 7.53
C VAL A 19 6.98 19.91 6.66
N TRP A 20 6.46 19.27 5.60
CA TRP A 20 5.37 19.83 4.81
C TRP A 20 4.14 20.12 5.67
N ALA A 21 3.69 19.13 6.45
CA ALA A 21 2.55 19.28 7.35
C ALA A 21 2.76 20.40 8.38
N LEU A 22 3.94 20.46 9.02
CA LEU A 22 4.28 21.51 9.99
C LEU A 22 4.27 22.91 9.37
N THR A 23 4.86 23.05 8.18
CA THR A 23 4.93 24.34 7.48
C THR A 23 3.60 24.77 6.85
N SER A 24 2.64 23.85 6.72
CA SER A 24 1.28 24.15 6.27
C SER A 24 0.35 24.63 7.40
N LEU A 25 0.80 24.63 8.67
CA LEU A 25 0.01 25.15 9.77
C LEU A 25 -0.10 26.69 9.70
N PRO A 26 -1.25 27.28 10.08
CA PRO A 26 -1.38 28.74 10.18
C PRO A 26 -0.31 29.33 11.12
N GLY A 27 0.39 30.37 10.67
CA GLY A 27 1.44 31.04 11.46
C GLY A 27 2.73 30.23 11.61
N ALA A 28 2.95 29.17 10.81
CA ALA A 28 4.10 28.29 10.97
C ALA A 28 5.45 29.03 10.87
N ALA A 29 5.57 30.04 10.00
CA ALA A 29 6.81 30.79 9.81
C ALA A 29 7.18 31.67 11.03
N GLU A 30 6.18 32.11 11.78
CA GLU A 30 6.32 32.89 13.01
C GLU A 30 6.56 32.00 14.23
N HIS A 31 6.14 30.74 14.16
CA HIS A 31 6.22 29.78 15.26
C HIS A 31 7.43 28.85 15.19
N TYR A 32 7.87 28.47 13.99
CA TYR A 32 8.89 27.44 13.82
C TYR A 32 10.13 27.94 13.08
N ASP A 33 11.28 27.42 13.51
CA ASP A 33 12.57 27.56 12.86
C ASP A 33 13.09 26.15 12.54
N ILE A 34 12.91 25.71 11.30
CA ILE A 34 13.07 24.29 10.91
C ILE A 34 14.37 24.07 10.14
N HIS A 35 15.17 23.14 10.63
CA HIS A 35 16.47 22.76 10.08
C HIS A 35 16.48 21.27 9.73
N VAL A 36 16.75 20.93 8.47
CA VAL A 36 16.88 19.55 7.99
C VAL A 36 18.35 19.21 7.84
N TYR A 37 18.82 18.21 8.58
CA TYR A 37 20.18 17.70 8.50
C TYR A 37 20.20 16.41 7.67
N GLN A 38 20.83 16.46 6.50
CA GLN A 38 20.88 15.37 5.54
C GLN A 38 22.31 14.84 5.39
N MET A 39 22.45 13.51 5.47
CA MET A 39 23.71 12.83 5.13
C MET A 39 23.94 12.91 3.62
N GLY A 40 25.14 13.31 3.20
CA GLY A 40 25.48 13.50 1.79
C GLY A 40 24.71 14.64 1.11
N TRP A 41 24.60 14.58 -0.21
CA TRP A 41 24.18 15.69 -1.07
C TRP A 41 22.75 15.59 -1.62
N ARG A 42 21.98 14.56 -1.23
CA ARG A 42 20.64 14.29 -1.78
C ARG A 42 19.61 14.03 -0.70
N LEU A 43 18.41 14.55 -0.92
CA LEU A 43 17.22 14.09 -0.21
C LEU A 43 16.73 12.76 -0.80
N GLY A 44 15.75 12.15 -0.15
CA GLY A 44 15.05 10.98 -0.67
C GLY A 44 15.05 9.78 0.26
N GLY A 45 16.11 9.60 1.03
CA GLY A 45 16.32 8.36 1.80
C GLY A 45 16.23 7.15 0.87
N LYS A 46 15.33 6.20 1.16
CA LYS A 46 15.07 5.04 0.29
C LYS A 46 14.42 5.39 -1.06
N GLY A 47 13.90 6.60 -1.21
CA GLY A 47 13.37 7.15 -2.46
C GLY A 47 14.37 8.04 -3.21
N ALA A 48 15.64 8.07 -2.80
CA ALA A 48 16.66 8.86 -3.48
C ALA A 48 17.01 8.23 -4.84
N SER A 49 16.98 9.04 -5.89
CA SER A 49 17.49 8.73 -7.22
C SER A 49 18.68 9.64 -7.56
N GLY A 50 19.50 9.22 -8.53
CA GLY A 50 20.64 9.99 -9.02
C GLY A 50 20.68 10.04 -10.54
N ARG A 51 21.18 11.13 -11.12
CA ARG A 51 21.48 11.26 -12.55
C ARG A 51 22.96 11.00 -12.80
N ASN A 52 23.24 9.99 -13.61
CA ASN A 52 24.61 9.65 -13.99
C ASN A 52 25.02 10.32 -15.29
N ALA A 53 25.77 11.42 -15.18
CA ALA A 53 26.27 12.17 -16.33
C ALA A 53 27.15 11.33 -17.27
N ALA A 54 27.95 10.41 -16.73
CA ALA A 54 28.81 9.51 -17.52
C ALA A 54 28.00 8.46 -18.31
N ALA A 55 26.76 8.22 -17.93
CA ALA A 55 25.83 7.31 -18.60
C ALA A 55 24.63 8.05 -19.21
N GLY A 56 24.85 9.25 -19.78
CA GLY A 56 23.82 9.99 -20.50
C GLY A 56 22.66 10.47 -19.64
N GLN A 57 22.94 10.83 -18.38
CA GLN A 57 21.94 11.23 -17.37
C GLN A 57 20.92 10.12 -17.04
N ARG A 58 21.33 8.86 -17.17
CA ARG A 58 20.56 7.70 -16.73
C ARG A 58 20.18 7.86 -15.26
N ILE A 59 18.94 7.51 -14.93
CA ILE A 59 18.45 7.49 -13.56
C ILE A 59 18.98 6.23 -12.85
N GLU A 60 19.57 6.43 -11.68
CA GLU A 60 20.07 5.39 -10.78
C GLU A 60 19.26 5.42 -9.48
N GLU A 61 18.53 4.35 -9.19
CA GLU A 61 17.55 4.28 -8.10
C GLU A 61 17.69 2.97 -7.33
N HIS A 62 17.33 2.99 -6.04
CA HIS A 62 17.28 1.78 -5.22
C HIS A 62 15.93 1.08 -5.40
N GLY A 63 15.82 0.29 -6.47
CA GLY A 63 14.61 -0.46 -6.81
C GLY A 63 13.58 0.36 -7.59
N LEU A 64 12.44 -0.28 -7.89
CA LEU A 64 11.34 0.34 -8.62
C LEU A 64 10.48 1.17 -7.65
N HIS A 65 10.29 2.45 -7.93
CA HIS A 65 9.33 3.30 -7.22
C HIS A 65 8.08 3.54 -8.05
N VAL A 66 6.95 3.07 -7.56
CA VAL A 66 5.61 3.34 -8.11
C VAL A 66 4.66 3.69 -6.98
N PHE A 67 3.71 4.58 -7.24
CA PHE A 67 2.63 4.85 -6.29
C PHE A 67 1.44 3.98 -6.60
N SER A 68 0.82 3.41 -5.57
CA SER A 68 -0.47 2.75 -5.73
C SER A 68 -1.58 3.79 -5.75
N GLY A 69 -2.64 3.57 -6.53
CA GLY A 69 -3.77 4.49 -6.62
C GLY A 69 -4.55 4.69 -5.31
N PHE A 70 -4.26 3.91 -4.27
CA PHE A 70 -4.84 4.11 -2.93
C PHE A 70 -3.98 5.00 -2.01
N TYR A 71 -2.83 5.53 -2.48
CA TYR A 71 -1.93 6.39 -1.69
C TYR A 71 -2.49 7.82 -1.56
N ASP A 72 -3.72 7.97 -1.09
CA ASP A 72 -4.46 9.24 -1.05
C ASP A 72 -3.68 10.35 -0.34
N ASN A 73 -3.11 10.09 0.84
CA ASN A 73 -2.30 11.07 1.57
C ASN A 73 -1.12 11.59 0.74
N THR A 74 -0.45 10.70 0.03
CA THR A 74 0.72 11.05 -0.79
C THR A 74 0.29 11.90 -2.00
N PHE A 75 -0.78 11.52 -2.69
CA PHE A 75 -1.29 12.30 -3.82
C PHE A 75 -1.86 13.66 -3.41
N ALA A 76 -2.56 13.73 -2.27
CA ALA A 76 -3.06 14.98 -1.71
C ALA A 76 -1.90 15.93 -1.41
N MET A 77 -0.90 15.47 -0.66
CA MET A 77 0.32 16.24 -0.37
C MET A 77 1.02 16.68 -1.65
N MET A 78 1.25 15.77 -2.60
CA MET A 78 1.95 16.12 -3.84
C MET A 78 1.18 17.13 -4.69
N ARG A 79 -0.16 17.11 -4.68
CA ARG A 79 -0.97 18.13 -5.33
C ARG A 79 -0.71 19.51 -4.73
N GLU A 80 -0.76 19.62 -3.40
CA GLU A 80 -0.48 20.87 -2.69
C GLU A 80 0.95 21.38 -2.93
N VAL A 81 1.93 20.46 -2.92
CA VAL A 81 3.34 20.78 -3.16
C VAL A 81 3.53 21.32 -4.58
N LEU A 82 3.00 20.63 -5.59
CA LEU A 82 3.11 21.04 -6.99
C LEU A 82 2.39 22.36 -7.25
N ASP A 83 1.22 22.57 -6.64
CA ASP A 83 0.51 23.85 -6.69
C ASP A 83 1.34 25.00 -6.09
N ALA A 84 2.08 24.74 -5.00
CA ALA A 84 2.95 25.73 -4.37
C ALA A 84 4.18 26.10 -5.21
N VAL A 85 4.63 25.23 -6.11
CA VAL A 85 5.80 25.45 -6.99
C VAL A 85 5.40 25.57 -8.47
N LYS A 86 4.13 25.79 -8.79
CA LYS A 86 3.63 25.83 -10.18
C LYS A 86 4.26 26.91 -11.05
N HIS A 87 4.93 27.91 -10.45
CA HIS A 87 5.64 28.99 -11.14
C HIS A 87 7.17 28.84 -11.09
N GLU A 88 7.68 27.84 -10.38
CA GLU A 88 9.12 27.58 -10.26
C GLU A 88 9.60 26.77 -11.47
N GLU A 89 10.66 27.21 -12.15
CA GLU A 89 11.30 26.41 -13.19
C GLU A 89 11.92 25.13 -12.63
N GLY A 90 12.36 24.19 -13.47
CA GLY A 90 13.15 23.06 -12.99
C GLY A 90 12.36 21.98 -12.23
N THR A 91 11.04 21.96 -12.32
CA THR A 91 10.22 20.93 -11.65
C THR A 91 8.94 20.62 -12.43
N PHE A 92 8.17 19.65 -11.95
CA PHE A 92 6.83 19.37 -12.47
C PHE A 92 5.82 20.35 -11.87
N HIS A 93 4.74 20.64 -12.59
CA HIS A 93 3.73 21.63 -12.15
C HIS A 93 2.35 21.02 -11.87
N SER A 94 2.16 19.74 -12.16
CA SER A 94 0.91 19.03 -11.87
C SER A 94 1.14 17.52 -11.74
N LEU A 95 0.17 16.83 -11.12
CA LEU A 95 0.23 15.37 -11.00
C LEU A 95 0.16 14.66 -12.36
N ASP A 96 -0.63 15.17 -13.31
CA ASP A 96 -0.77 14.58 -14.65
C ASP A 96 0.52 14.69 -15.46
N GLU A 97 1.33 15.71 -15.18
CA GLU A 97 2.65 15.89 -15.78
C GLU A 97 3.71 15.01 -15.11
N ALA A 98 3.61 14.84 -13.79
CA ALA A 98 4.55 14.09 -12.97
C ALA A 98 4.38 12.57 -13.05
N PHE A 99 3.16 12.08 -13.32
CA PHE A 99 2.81 10.67 -13.26
C PHE A 99 2.08 10.16 -14.51
N ALA A 100 2.41 8.93 -14.92
CA ALA A 100 1.68 8.16 -15.89
C ALA A 100 0.88 7.04 -15.20
N LYS A 101 -0.42 6.97 -15.48
CA LYS A 101 -1.31 5.88 -15.03
C LYS A 101 -0.86 4.53 -15.61
N ALA A 102 -0.93 3.46 -14.83
CA ALA A 102 -0.60 2.10 -15.24
C ALA A 102 -1.52 1.07 -14.57
N ASN A 103 -2.26 0.32 -15.38
CA ASN A 103 -3.12 -0.77 -14.93
C ASN A 103 -2.61 -2.16 -15.32
N ASP A 104 -1.72 -2.26 -16.29
CA ASP A 104 -1.23 -3.56 -16.72
C ASP A 104 -0.25 -4.13 -15.69
N ILE A 105 -0.65 -5.23 -15.05
CA ILE A 105 0.20 -6.01 -14.14
C ILE A 105 0.39 -7.40 -14.72
N VAL A 106 1.59 -7.95 -14.57
CA VAL A 106 1.90 -9.31 -15.04
C VAL A 106 2.50 -10.09 -13.89
N LEU A 107 1.85 -11.19 -13.53
CA LEU A 107 2.35 -12.11 -12.52
C LEU A 107 3.07 -13.28 -13.20
N GLY A 108 4.24 -13.64 -12.67
CA GLY A 108 5.00 -14.80 -13.13
C GLY A 108 4.60 -16.07 -12.37
N GLU A 109 4.24 -17.11 -13.11
CA GLU A 109 3.93 -18.44 -12.59
C GLU A 109 4.98 -19.44 -13.11
N ALA A 110 5.66 -20.14 -12.21
CA ALA A 110 6.57 -21.21 -12.60
C ALA A 110 5.76 -22.48 -12.96
N ALA A 111 6.01 -23.05 -14.13
CA ALA A 111 5.44 -24.32 -14.56
C ALA A 111 6.55 -25.29 -15.04
N PRO A 112 6.29 -26.60 -15.13
CA PRO A 112 7.28 -27.56 -15.64
C PRO A 112 7.81 -27.23 -17.04
N SER A 113 6.99 -26.58 -17.87
CA SER A 113 7.33 -26.14 -19.22
C SER A 113 8.04 -24.77 -19.27
N GLY A 114 8.38 -24.18 -18.13
CA GLY A 114 8.96 -22.83 -18.01
C GLY A 114 8.01 -21.81 -17.37
N TRP A 115 8.38 -20.53 -17.44
CA TRP A 115 7.57 -19.44 -16.88
C TRP A 115 6.32 -19.17 -17.73
N ARG A 116 5.19 -19.04 -17.05
CA ARG A 116 3.92 -18.56 -17.62
C ARG A 116 3.65 -17.16 -17.09
N HIS A 117 3.12 -16.30 -17.96
CA HIS A 117 2.72 -14.95 -17.60
C HIS A 117 1.21 -14.91 -17.40
N TRP A 118 0.78 -14.32 -16.29
CA TRP A 118 -0.60 -14.01 -16.00
C TRP A 118 -0.80 -12.50 -16.08
N PRO A 119 -1.21 -11.98 -17.26
CA PRO A 119 -1.56 -10.58 -17.39
C PRO A 119 -2.89 -10.32 -16.67
N MET A 120 -2.95 -9.21 -15.94
CA MET A 120 -4.19 -8.67 -15.37
C MET A 120 -4.26 -7.19 -15.72
N ALA A 121 -5.46 -6.73 -16.06
CA ALA A 121 -5.74 -5.34 -16.37
C ALA A 121 -6.94 -4.88 -15.53
N PRO A 122 -6.73 -4.47 -14.26
CA PRO A 122 -7.76 -3.82 -13.47
C PRO A 122 -8.34 -2.61 -14.20
N GLU A 123 -9.62 -2.35 -13.97
CA GLU A 123 -10.33 -1.27 -14.63
C GLU A 123 -9.76 0.10 -14.24
N MET A 124 -9.81 1.05 -15.17
CA MET A 124 -9.56 2.46 -14.85
C MET A 124 -10.79 2.99 -14.13
N LYS A 125 -10.60 3.63 -12.99
CA LYS A 125 -11.68 4.26 -12.23
C LYS A 125 -11.76 5.75 -12.52
N ASP A 126 -12.95 6.32 -12.34
CA ASP A 126 -13.21 7.74 -12.62
C ASP A 126 -12.79 8.67 -11.46
N ASP A 127 -12.57 8.11 -10.27
CA ASP A 127 -12.08 8.86 -9.13
C ASP A 127 -10.59 9.19 -9.25
N ALA A 128 -10.16 10.21 -8.52
CA ALA A 128 -8.77 10.67 -8.51
C ALA A 128 -8.12 10.44 -7.14
N PRO A 129 -6.89 9.92 -7.09
CA PRO A 129 -6.19 9.75 -5.82
C PRO A 129 -5.89 11.10 -5.17
N GLY A 130 -5.94 11.11 -3.84
CA GLY A 130 -5.77 12.30 -3.03
C GLY A 130 -7.00 13.22 -2.98
N ILE A 131 -8.15 12.77 -3.50
CA ILE A 131 -9.44 13.47 -3.40
C ILE A 131 -10.43 12.58 -2.62
N GLY A 132 -11.10 13.18 -1.63
CA GLY A 132 -12.11 12.51 -0.79
C GLY A 132 -11.54 11.66 0.36
N GLY A 133 -12.43 11.00 1.09
CA GLY A 133 -12.09 10.08 2.20
C GLY A 133 -11.31 8.85 1.73
N GLN A 134 -10.48 8.31 2.64
CA GLN A 134 -9.29 7.53 2.26
C GLN A 134 -9.36 6.02 2.61
N ASP A 135 -10.20 5.64 3.58
CA ASP A 135 -10.16 4.30 4.19
C ASP A 135 -11.57 3.80 4.50
N LEU A 136 -11.88 2.58 4.06
CA LEU A 136 -13.07 1.89 4.57
C LEU A 136 -12.78 1.36 5.97
N SER A 137 -13.81 1.24 6.81
CA SER A 137 -13.70 0.47 8.05
C SER A 137 -13.41 -1.00 7.72
N PRO A 138 -12.92 -1.81 8.68
CA PRO A 138 -12.82 -3.26 8.49
C PRO A 138 -14.13 -3.89 7.98
N TRP A 139 -15.29 -3.40 8.46
CA TRP A 139 -16.59 -3.78 7.94
C TRP A 139 -16.83 -3.34 6.49
N GLY A 140 -16.50 -2.09 6.14
CA GLY A 140 -16.61 -1.61 4.77
C GLY A 140 -15.75 -2.40 3.78
N TYR A 141 -14.54 -2.81 4.19
CA TYR A 141 -13.73 -3.72 3.39
C TYR A 141 -14.31 -5.13 3.33
N PHE A 142 -14.88 -5.65 4.42
CA PHE A 142 -15.58 -6.94 4.43
C PHE A 142 -16.73 -6.95 3.41
N THR A 143 -17.59 -5.93 3.42
CA THR A 143 -18.73 -5.84 2.49
C THR A 143 -18.29 -5.66 1.04
N ALA A 144 -17.28 -4.83 0.78
CA ALA A 144 -16.71 -4.65 -0.55
C ALA A 144 -16.07 -5.94 -1.08
N ALA A 145 -15.34 -6.68 -0.23
CA ALA A 145 -14.74 -7.97 -0.60
C ALA A 145 -15.81 -9.03 -0.90
N VAL A 146 -16.88 -9.10 -0.09
CA VAL A 146 -18.02 -10.01 -0.37
C VAL A 146 -18.65 -9.71 -1.73
N ALA A 147 -18.87 -8.43 -2.06
CA ALA A 147 -19.42 -8.03 -3.35
C ALA A 147 -18.48 -8.38 -4.52
N ALA A 148 -17.19 -8.08 -4.39
CA ALA A 148 -16.19 -8.41 -5.42
C ALA A 148 -16.03 -9.93 -5.62
N MET A 149 -16.09 -10.70 -4.54
CA MET A 149 -16.06 -12.17 -4.62
C MET A 149 -17.32 -12.73 -5.29
N ARG A 150 -18.50 -12.14 -5.03
CA ARG A 150 -19.74 -12.52 -5.73
C ARG A 150 -19.56 -12.28 -7.23
N ASP A 151 -19.18 -11.07 -7.63
CA ASP A 151 -19.01 -10.73 -9.05
C ASP A 151 -17.98 -11.63 -9.75
N ALA A 152 -16.90 -12.00 -9.03
CA ALA A 152 -15.92 -12.95 -9.51
C ALA A 152 -16.49 -14.36 -9.70
N LEU A 153 -17.35 -14.83 -8.80
CA LEU A 153 -18.02 -16.12 -8.90
C LEU A 153 -19.02 -16.15 -10.07
N ASP A 154 -19.84 -15.11 -10.21
CA ASP A 154 -20.82 -14.96 -11.28
C ASP A 154 -20.17 -15.03 -12.67
N ARG A 155 -18.94 -14.52 -12.82
CA ARG A 155 -18.19 -14.55 -14.09
C ARG A 155 -17.74 -15.96 -14.49
N ILE A 156 -17.35 -16.80 -13.52
CA ILE A 156 -16.83 -18.14 -13.79
C ILE A 156 -17.91 -19.23 -13.74
N ASP A 157 -19.04 -18.95 -13.09
CA ASP A 157 -20.17 -19.86 -12.95
C ASP A 157 -21.49 -19.06 -12.91
N PRO A 158 -21.98 -18.52 -14.05
CA PRO A 158 -23.15 -17.64 -14.10
C PRO A 158 -24.43 -18.27 -13.53
N ASP A 159 -24.58 -19.58 -13.64
CA ASP A 159 -25.76 -20.32 -13.20
C ASP A 159 -25.64 -20.82 -11.75
N HIS A 160 -24.58 -20.46 -11.03
CA HIS A 160 -24.33 -20.97 -9.67
C HIS A 160 -25.46 -20.67 -8.68
N ALA A 161 -26.19 -19.57 -8.86
CA ALA A 161 -27.35 -19.20 -8.05
C ALA A 161 -28.58 -20.08 -8.31
N ALA A 162 -28.66 -20.73 -9.49
CA ALA A 162 -29.70 -21.70 -9.84
C ALA A 162 -29.43 -23.10 -9.27
N HIS A 163 -28.21 -23.37 -8.80
CA HIS A 163 -27.77 -24.69 -8.37
C HIS A 163 -27.75 -24.83 -6.83
N ARG A 164 -28.74 -25.54 -6.28
CA ARG A 164 -28.86 -26.13 -4.91
C ARG A 164 -29.12 -25.20 -3.71
N GLY A 165 -30.40 -25.10 -3.31
CA GLY A 165 -30.98 -24.58 -2.04
C GLY A 165 -30.17 -24.76 -0.75
N PRO A 166 -30.12 -23.80 0.23
CA PRO A 166 -29.59 -24.06 1.57
C PRO A 166 -30.70 -24.48 2.52
N ARG A 167 -31.93 -24.68 2.02
CA ARG A 167 -33.10 -24.99 2.85
C ARG A 167 -32.87 -26.29 3.64
N ASP A 168 -32.03 -27.18 3.14
CA ASP A 168 -31.66 -28.43 3.82
C ASP A 168 -30.49 -28.29 4.82
N GLY A 169 -29.94 -27.08 5.03
CA GLY A 169 -28.70 -26.88 5.80
C GLY A 169 -28.70 -25.74 6.83
N LEU A 170 -29.77 -24.95 6.95
CA LEU A 170 -29.84 -23.90 7.98
C LEU A 170 -29.76 -24.51 9.40
N PRO A 171 -29.09 -23.85 10.37
CA PRO A 171 -29.08 -24.31 11.75
C PRO A 171 -30.50 -24.42 12.31
N SER A 172 -30.79 -25.45 13.11
CA SER A 172 -32.10 -25.59 13.77
C SER A 172 -32.25 -24.70 15.03
N ASP A 173 -31.25 -23.87 15.33
CA ASP A 173 -31.15 -23.07 16.54
C ASP A 173 -31.62 -21.61 16.34
N ALA A 174 -31.27 -20.74 17.29
CA ALA A 174 -31.60 -19.32 17.23
C ALA A 174 -30.92 -18.59 16.04
N THR A 175 -29.75 -19.05 15.61
CA THR A 175 -29.03 -18.49 14.46
C THR A 175 -29.80 -18.75 13.17
N GLY A 176 -30.33 -19.96 12.99
CA GLY A 176 -31.15 -20.28 11.81
C GLY A 176 -32.46 -19.51 11.76
N ARG A 177 -33.16 -19.36 12.89
CA ARG A 177 -34.35 -18.50 12.98
C ARG A 177 -34.03 -17.03 12.67
N HIS A 178 -32.89 -16.54 13.16
CA HIS A 178 -32.42 -15.18 12.89
C HIS A 178 -32.10 -14.97 11.40
N LEU A 179 -31.41 -15.92 10.77
CA LEU A 179 -31.15 -15.91 9.33
C LEU A 179 -32.44 -15.89 8.52
N LEU A 180 -33.43 -16.71 8.87
CA LEU A 180 -34.76 -16.68 8.25
C LEU A 180 -35.47 -15.35 8.45
N ALA A 181 -35.40 -14.75 9.64
CA ALA A 181 -36.00 -13.45 9.90
C ALA A 181 -35.36 -12.32 9.07
N ARG A 182 -34.04 -12.36 8.89
CA ARG A 182 -33.28 -11.36 8.12
C ARG A 182 -33.38 -11.54 6.61
N LEU A 183 -33.43 -12.79 6.15
CA LEU A 183 -33.26 -13.15 4.74
C LEU A 183 -34.49 -13.85 4.13
N GLY A 184 -35.55 -14.10 4.88
CA GLY A 184 -36.66 -14.99 4.49
C GLY A 184 -37.30 -14.68 3.14
N GLY A 185 -37.49 -13.40 2.81
CA GLY A 185 -37.99 -12.98 1.49
C GLY A 185 -36.95 -13.06 0.36
N LEU A 186 -35.66 -13.00 0.71
CA LEU A 186 -34.54 -13.03 -0.23
C LEU A 186 -34.07 -14.46 -0.53
N ILE A 187 -34.22 -15.40 0.40
CA ILE A 187 -33.89 -16.83 0.21
C ILE A 187 -34.72 -17.45 -0.92
N GLY A 188 -35.93 -16.94 -1.16
CA GLY A 188 -36.76 -17.36 -2.29
C GLY A 188 -36.32 -16.78 -3.64
N ALA A 189 -35.67 -15.61 -3.66
CA ALA A 189 -35.34 -14.85 -4.86
C ALA A 189 -33.86 -14.97 -5.29
N LEU A 190 -32.93 -15.06 -4.33
CA LEU A 190 -31.48 -15.13 -4.56
C LEU A 190 -30.97 -16.57 -4.76
N GLY A 191 -31.86 -17.55 -4.69
CA GLY A 191 -31.45 -18.94 -4.51
C GLY A 191 -30.66 -19.11 -3.21
N SER A 192 -29.64 -19.95 -3.27
CA SER A 192 -28.99 -20.56 -2.11
C SER A 192 -27.51 -20.31 -1.99
N ALA A 193 -26.93 -19.63 -2.97
CA ALA A 193 -25.51 -19.42 -3.06
C ALA A 193 -25.04 -18.73 -1.77
N PRO A 194 -24.19 -19.38 -0.94
CA PRO A 194 -23.85 -18.84 0.36
C PRO A 194 -23.25 -17.43 0.30
N LEU A 195 -22.56 -17.09 -0.79
CA LEU A 195 -21.95 -15.78 -1.00
C LEU A 195 -23.00 -14.68 -1.25
N HIS A 196 -24.07 -15.01 -1.98
CA HIS A 196 -25.23 -14.11 -2.17
C HIS A 196 -25.96 -13.86 -0.85
N LEU A 197 -26.15 -14.91 -0.06
CA LEU A 197 -26.77 -14.80 1.27
C LEU A 197 -25.89 -14.00 2.24
N LEU A 198 -24.57 -14.19 2.18
CA LEU A 198 -23.63 -13.39 2.96
C LEU A 198 -23.70 -11.91 2.59
N GLN A 199 -23.75 -11.60 1.29
CA GLN A 199 -23.89 -10.22 0.82
C GLN A 199 -25.22 -9.60 1.26
N ALA A 200 -26.32 -10.34 1.13
CA ALA A 200 -27.64 -9.89 1.56
C ALA A 200 -27.69 -9.62 3.06
N LEU A 201 -27.11 -10.51 3.89
CA LEU A 201 -27.02 -10.30 5.33
C LEU A 201 -26.18 -9.06 5.64
N ALA A 202 -24.98 -8.96 5.05
CA ALA A 202 -24.06 -7.86 5.29
C ALA A 202 -24.65 -6.50 4.86
N GLY A 203 -25.36 -6.45 3.74
CA GLY A 203 -26.06 -5.25 3.28
C GLY A 203 -27.26 -4.85 4.14
N GLY A 204 -27.85 -5.80 4.88
CA GLY A 204 -28.93 -5.55 5.84
C GLY A 204 -28.46 -5.12 7.24
N LEU A 205 -27.16 -5.16 7.51
CA LEU A 205 -26.57 -4.70 8.76
C LEU A 205 -26.23 -3.19 8.67
N PRO A 206 -26.18 -2.46 9.81
CA PRO A 206 -25.81 -1.04 9.81
C PRO A 206 -24.44 -0.80 9.16
N GLY A 207 -24.28 0.28 8.40
CA GLY A 207 -23.02 0.61 7.69
C GLY A 207 -21.79 0.78 8.58
N GLY A 208 -21.98 1.01 9.88
CA GLY A 208 -20.92 1.04 10.90
C GLY A 208 -20.89 -0.19 11.81
N TYR A 209 -21.30 -1.36 11.31
CA TYR A 209 -21.26 -2.60 12.08
C TYR A 209 -19.87 -2.86 12.66
N ALA A 210 -19.78 -3.00 13.98
CA ALA A 210 -18.53 -3.20 14.71
C ALA A 210 -18.55 -4.50 15.54
N GLY A 211 -19.44 -5.45 15.22
CA GLY A 211 -19.66 -6.66 16.02
C GLY A 211 -20.41 -6.40 17.33
N GLY A 212 -20.42 -7.40 18.22
CA GLY A 212 -21.04 -7.32 19.55
C GLY A 212 -22.55 -7.58 19.55
N ARG A 213 -23.08 -8.11 18.43
CA ARG A 213 -24.48 -8.49 18.27
C ARG A 213 -24.54 -10.00 18.12
N HIS A 214 -24.68 -10.70 19.25
CA HIS A 214 -24.51 -12.15 19.35
C HIS A 214 -25.11 -12.97 18.18
N LEU A 215 -26.36 -12.68 17.77
CA LEU A 215 -27.02 -13.39 16.68
C LEU A 215 -26.57 -12.96 15.28
N ASP A 216 -26.25 -11.68 15.05
CA ASP A 216 -25.67 -11.22 13.78
C ASP A 216 -24.25 -11.80 13.61
N ASP A 217 -23.43 -11.81 14.68
CA ASP A 217 -22.09 -12.41 14.70
C ASP A 217 -22.13 -13.93 14.48
N ALA A 218 -23.10 -14.63 15.07
CA ALA A 218 -23.29 -16.06 14.85
C ALA A 218 -23.73 -16.37 13.40
N ALA A 219 -24.65 -15.56 12.85
CA ALA A 219 -25.09 -15.68 11.47
C ALA A 219 -23.96 -15.44 10.46
N LEU A 220 -23.13 -14.40 10.68
CA LEU A 220 -21.95 -14.13 9.87
C LEU A 220 -20.96 -15.31 9.91
N ARG A 221 -20.62 -15.81 11.12
CA ARG A 221 -19.73 -16.96 11.29
C ARG A 221 -20.22 -18.20 10.55
N TRP A 222 -21.53 -18.45 10.59
CA TRP A 222 -22.11 -19.57 9.86
C TRP A 222 -22.02 -19.37 8.35
N LEU A 223 -22.41 -18.20 7.83
CA LEU A 223 -22.40 -17.93 6.37
C LEU A 223 -20.99 -17.95 5.77
N VAL A 224 -19.98 -17.38 6.42
CA VAL A 224 -18.60 -17.43 5.90
C VAL A 224 -18.05 -18.86 5.85
N GLN A 225 -18.49 -19.74 6.75
CA GLN A 225 -18.16 -21.17 6.69
C GLN A 225 -18.86 -21.85 5.51
N GLN A 226 -20.13 -21.53 5.24
CA GLN A 226 -20.86 -22.06 4.08
C GLN A 226 -20.24 -21.60 2.76
N VAL A 227 -19.83 -20.33 2.66
CA VAL A 227 -19.10 -19.78 1.49
C VAL A 227 -17.85 -20.60 1.20
N GLN A 228 -17.04 -20.87 2.23
CA GLN A 228 -15.82 -21.64 2.06
C GLN A 228 -16.10 -23.10 1.65
N GLY A 229 -17.12 -23.72 2.23
CA GLY A 229 -17.56 -25.08 1.86
C GLY A 229 -18.01 -25.17 0.40
N ASP A 230 -18.84 -24.22 -0.04
CA ASP A 230 -19.34 -24.14 -1.42
C ASP A 230 -18.21 -23.91 -2.42
N LEU A 231 -17.33 -22.93 -2.19
CA LEU A 231 -16.19 -22.66 -3.08
C LEU A 231 -15.24 -23.87 -3.19
N ARG A 232 -15.02 -24.59 -2.08
CA ARG A 232 -14.25 -25.84 -2.08
C ARG A 232 -14.92 -26.90 -2.94
N ALA A 233 -16.22 -27.13 -2.77
CA ALA A 233 -16.97 -28.12 -3.55
C ALA A 233 -16.94 -27.80 -5.04
N ARG A 234 -17.11 -26.52 -5.41
CA ARG A 234 -17.00 -26.05 -6.80
C ARG A 234 -15.64 -26.30 -7.42
N ARG A 235 -14.56 -25.99 -6.70
CA ARG A 235 -13.20 -26.25 -7.16
C ARG A 235 -12.96 -27.74 -7.43
N VAL A 236 -13.45 -28.62 -6.55
CA VAL A 236 -13.37 -30.07 -6.75
C VAL A 236 -14.16 -30.49 -7.99
N ALA A 237 -15.40 -30.05 -8.13
CA ALA A 237 -16.23 -30.36 -9.29
C ALA A 237 -15.63 -29.85 -10.62
N ALA A 238 -15.04 -28.65 -10.63
CA ALA A 238 -14.36 -28.10 -11.81
C ALA A 238 -13.11 -28.90 -12.20
N HIS A 239 -12.40 -29.45 -11.20
CA HIS A 239 -11.27 -30.35 -11.44
C HIS A 239 -11.74 -31.70 -12.01
N GLU A 240 -12.77 -32.30 -11.43
CA GLU A 240 -13.34 -33.59 -11.88
C GLU A 240 -13.93 -33.53 -13.30
N ARG A 241 -14.47 -32.37 -13.69
CA ARG A 241 -15.03 -32.15 -15.04
C ARG A 241 -13.98 -31.78 -16.09
N GLU A 242 -12.70 -31.68 -15.72
CA GLU A 242 -11.60 -31.22 -16.59
C GLU A 242 -11.81 -29.81 -17.18
N THR A 243 -12.68 -29.00 -16.57
CA THR A 243 -13.01 -27.63 -17.04
C THR A 243 -12.08 -26.57 -16.44
N LEU A 244 -11.01 -26.99 -15.74
CA LEU A 244 -10.13 -26.11 -14.99
C LEU A 244 -9.06 -25.51 -15.91
N THR A 245 -9.45 -24.55 -16.74
CA THR A 245 -8.48 -23.70 -17.46
C THR A 245 -7.60 -22.93 -16.47
N ASP A 246 -6.47 -22.41 -16.92
CA ASP A 246 -5.57 -21.62 -16.05
C ASP A 246 -6.30 -20.42 -15.42
N ASP A 247 -7.18 -19.76 -16.17
CA ASP A 247 -7.93 -18.60 -15.68
C ASP A 247 -8.97 -19.00 -14.62
N VAL A 248 -9.72 -20.09 -14.84
CA VAL A 248 -10.67 -20.62 -13.85
C VAL A 248 -9.92 -21.08 -12.59
N ARG A 249 -8.77 -21.73 -12.74
CA ARG A 249 -7.90 -22.14 -11.63
C ARG A 249 -7.45 -20.94 -10.80
N ARG A 250 -6.95 -19.88 -11.44
CA ARG A 250 -6.48 -18.65 -10.79
C ARG A 250 -7.61 -17.93 -10.08
N MET A 251 -8.80 -17.86 -10.69
CA MET A 251 -9.98 -17.29 -10.06
C MET A 251 -10.41 -18.09 -8.82
N HIS A 252 -10.39 -19.42 -8.87
CA HIS A 252 -10.63 -20.24 -7.68
C HIS A 252 -9.59 -20.00 -6.57
N GLN A 253 -8.32 -19.80 -6.90
CA GLN A 253 -7.29 -19.45 -5.90
C GLN A 253 -7.60 -18.10 -5.24
N MET A 254 -8.00 -17.09 -6.01
CA MET A 254 -8.37 -15.77 -5.48
C MET A 254 -9.61 -15.85 -4.58
N LEU A 255 -10.64 -16.61 -4.99
CA LEU A 255 -11.86 -16.84 -4.20
C LEU A 255 -11.58 -17.61 -2.91
N ASP A 256 -10.69 -18.59 -2.94
CA ASP A 256 -10.28 -19.37 -1.77
C ASP A 256 -9.53 -18.51 -0.73
N LEU A 257 -8.59 -17.68 -1.18
CA LEU A 257 -7.91 -16.70 -0.33
C LEU A 257 -8.90 -15.69 0.27
N GLY A 258 -9.81 -15.16 -0.56
CA GLY A 258 -10.85 -14.24 -0.12
C GLY A 258 -11.78 -14.85 0.93
N ALA A 259 -12.23 -16.09 0.73
CA ALA A 259 -13.12 -16.79 1.67
C ALA A 259 -12.43 -17.06 3.02
N ALA A 260 -11.16 -17.48 3.00
CA ALA A 260 -10.37 -17.62 4.21
C ALA A 260 -10.19 -16.28 4.94
N ALA A 261 -9.94 -15.19 4.20
CA ALA A 261 -9.84 -13.86 4.77
C ALA A 261 -11.15 -13.39 5.40
N LEU A 262 -12.29 -13.53 4.73
CA LEU A 262 -13.61 -13.18 5.27
C LEU A 262 -13.92 -13.98 6.54
N ARG A 263 -13.64 -15.30 6.52
CA ARG A 263 -13.79 -16.15 7.71
C ARG A 263 -12.92 -15.68 8.87
N GLY A 264 -11.65 -15.39 8.60
CA GLY A 264 -10.72 -14.91 9.62
C GLY A 264 -11.10 -13.55 10.17
N MET A 265 -11.60 -12.63 9.32
CA MET A 265 -12.05 -11.30 9.76
C MET A 265 -13.18 -11.37 10.79
N VAL A 266 -14.08 -12.34 10.64
CA VAL A 266 -15.18 -12.58 11.58
C VAL A 266 -14.68 -13.37 12.80
N ALA A 267 -13.93 -14.46 12.59
CA ALA A 267 -13.53 -15.38 13.65
C ALA A 267 -12.56 -14.76 14.67
N ASP A 268 -11.60 -13.95 14.20
CA ASP A 268 -10.59 -13.32 15.04
C ASP A 268 -10.96 -11.88 15.42
N GLY A 269 -12.18 -11.44 15.07
CA GLY A 269 -12.71 -10.13 15.47
C GLY A 269 -12.03 -8.93 14.80
N VAL A 270 -11.47 -9.08 13.59
CA VAL A 270 -10.88 -7.97 12.83
C VAL A 270 -11.91 -6.87 12.55
N ILE A 271 -13.18 -7.24 12.35
CA ILE A 271 -14.29 -6.29 12.17
C ILE A 271 -14.42 -5.35 13.38
N THR A 272 -14.19 -5.87 14.58
CA THR A 272 -14.36 -5.15 15.85
C THR A 272 -13.09 -4.45 16.30
N HIS A 273 -11.94 -5.12 16.18
CA HIS A 273 -10.66 -4.67 16.77
C HIS A 273 -9.71 -4.05 15.74
N GLY A 274 -10.07 -4.03 14.45
CA GLY A 274 -9.22 -3.52 13.39
C GLY A 274 -8.19 -4.53 12.87
N PHE A 275 -7.54 -4.19 11.76
CA PHE A 275 -6.54 -5.04 11.11
C PHE A 275 -5.32 -5.32 12.00
N ASP A 276 -4.89 -4.34 12.79
CA ASP A 276 -3.68 -4.45 13.61
C ASP A 276 -3.81 -5.54 14.70
N SER A 277 -5.03 -5.95 15.04
CA SER A 277 -5.31 -7.03 16.00
C SER A 277 -4.72 -8.39 15.60
N ILE A 278 -4.39 -8.57 14.32
CA ILE A 278 -3.81 -9.82 13.78
C ILE A 278 -2.36 -9.64 13.29
N ASP A 279 -1.70 -8.50 13.55
CA ASP A 279 -0.34 -8.24 13.06
C ASP A 279 0.74 -9.15 13.68
N ALA A 280 0.44 -9.79 14.82
CA ALA A 280 1.35 -10.72 15.46
C ALA A 280 1.53 -12.05 14.70
N VAL A 281 0.72 -12.31 13.67
CA VAL A 281 0.72 -13.56 12.90
C VAL A 281 1.14 -13.29 11.46
N GLU A 282 1.89 -14.21 10.86
CA GLU A 282 2.25 -14.17 9.45
C GLU A 282 1.01 -14.49 8.58
N ILE A 283 0.83 -13.80 7.45
CA ILE A 283 -0.39 -13.90 6.64
C ILE A 283 -0.71 -15.32 6.14
N ARG A 284 0.27 -16.11 5.70
CA ARG A 284 0.02 -17.48 5.22
C ARG A 284 -0.44 -18.37 6.36
N ASP A 285 0.17 -18.23 7.53
CA ASP A 285 -0.23 -18.97 8.73
C ASP A 285 -1.65 -18.59 9.15
N TRP A 286 -1.98 -17.30 9.08
CA TRP A 286 -3.31 -16.80 9.41
C TRP A 286 -4.37 -17.31 8.42
N LEU A 287 -4.12 -17.22 7.10
CA LEU A 287 -5.04 -17.71 6.08
C LEU A 287 -5.18 -19.24 6.11
N ALA A 288 -4.10 -19.98 6.34
CA ALA A 288 -4.13 -21.44 6.49
C ALA A 288 -5.01 -21.86 7.68
N ARG A 289 -4.88 -21.17 8.82
CA ARG A 289 -5.72 -21.39 10.02
C ARG A 289 -7.21 -21.17 9.72
N HIS A 290 -7.52 -20.23 8.82
CA HIS A 290 -8.88 -19.95 8.36
C HIS A 290 -9.28 -20.75 7.12
N GLY A 291 -8.51 -21.77 6.76
CA GLY A 291 -8.87 -22.81 5.80
C GLY A 291 -8.56 -22.50 4.34
N ALA A 292 -7.65 -21.55 4.06
CA ALA A 292 -7.10 -21.38 2.72
C ALA A 292 -6.41 -22.67 2.26
N HIS A 293 -6.65 -23.05 1.01
CA HIS A 293 -6.04 -24.21 0.38
C HIS A 293 -4.54 -23.98 0.14
N PRO A 294 -3.67 -24.98 0.35
CA PRO A 294 -2.22 -24.83 0.13
C PRO A 294 -1.86 -24.28 -1.26
N ALA A 295 -2.53 -24.75 -2.31
CA ALA A 295 -2.29 -24.24 -3.67
C ALA A 295 -2.70 -22.76 -3.88
N ALA A 296 -3.59 -22.22 -3.04
CA ALA A 296 -3.95 -20.80 -3.07
C ALA A 296 -2.93 -19.96 -2.28
N LEU A 297 -2.44 -20.48 -1.15
CA LEU A 297 -1.34 -19.89 -0.38
C LEU A 297 -0.05 -19.81 -1.22
N ASP A 298 0.22 -20.80 -2.06
CA ASP A 298 1.38 -20.81 -2.96
C ASP A 298 1.13 -20.17 -4.33
N SER A 299 0.02 -19.45 -4.49
CA SER A 299 -0.35 -18.84 -5.76
C SER A 299 0.56 -17.66 -6.16
N PRO A 300 0.65 -17.34 -7.48
CA PRO A 300 1.32 -16.14 -7.96
C PRO A 300 0.78 -14.85 -7.34
N ALA A 301 -0.53 -14.77 -7.05
CA ALA A 301 -1.14 -13.61 -6.41
C ALA A 301 -0.61 -13.37 -4.99
N MET A 302 -0.47 -14.44 -4.18
CA MET A 302 0.14 -14.34 -2.86
C MET A 302 1.60 -13.88 -2.97
N LYS A 303 2.38 -14.51 -3.86
CA LYS A 303 3.79 -14.15 -4.09
C LYS A 303 3.95 -12.69 -4.54
N ALA A 304 3.06 -12.20 -5.39
CA ALA A 304 3.10 -10.83 -5.91
C ALA A 304 3.10 -9.78 -4.80
N VAL A 305 2.34 -9.99 -3.73
CA VAL A 305 2.31 -9.06 -2.59
C VAL A 305 3.63 -9.09 -1.81
N TYR A 306 4.23 -10.27 -1.61
CA TYR A 306 5.55 -10.37 -1.00
C TYR A 306 6.64 -9.70 -1.82
N ASP A 307 6.62 -9.87 -3.14
CA ASP A 307 7.55 -9.21 -4.05
C ASP A 307 7.34 -7.70 -4.02
N TYR A 308 6.09 -7.24 -4.02
CA TYR A 308 5.72 -5.82 -4.04
C TYR A 308 6.26 -5.05 -2.83
N VAL A 309 6.18 -5.64 -1.63
CA VAL A 309 6.63 -4.98 -0.39
C VAL A 309 8.01 -5.41 0.09
N PHE A 310 8.72 -6.22 -0.70
CA PHE A 310 9.99 -6.86 -0.31
C PHE A 310 9.87 -7.64 1.01
N GLY A 311 8.73 -8.30 1.21
CA GLY A 311 8.32 -8.94 2.47
C GLY A 311 9.01 -10.28 2.75
N TYR A 312 10.31 -10.42 2.49
CA TYR A 312 11.05 -11.66 2.70
C TYR A 312 12.10 -11.51 3.80
N ARG A 313 12.21 -12.52 4.67
CA ARG A 313 13.23 -12.55 5.73
C ARG A 313 14.62 -12.46 5.11
N HIS A 314 15.42 -11.52 5.62
CA HIS A 314 16.78 -11.25 5.15
C HIS A 314 16.88 -10.92 3.65
N GLY A 315 15.78 -10.49 3.00
CA GLY A 315 15.75 -10.18 1.57
C GLY A 315 15.85 -11.42 0.65
N LEU A 316 15.63 -12.63 1.18
CA LEU A 316 15.76 -13.87 0.42
C LEU A 316 14.38 -14.38 -0.01
N ALA A 317 14.03 -14.15 -1.27
CA ALA A 317 12.80 -14.69 -1.86
C ALA A 317 12.81 -16.23 -1.86
N GLY A 318 11.65 -16.84 -1.61
CA GLY A 318 11.47 -18.29 -1.67
C GLY A 318 10.34 -18.81 -0.79
N ALA A 319 9.97 -20.08 -0.99
CA ALA A 319 8.95 -20.74 -0.20
C ALA A 319 9.29 -20.71 1.30
N GLY A 320 8.31 -20.37 2.13
CA GLY A 320 8.46 -20.28 3.59
C GLY A 320 9.32 -19.13 4.11
N LYS A 321 9.83 -18.24 3.24
CA LYS A 321 10.66 -17.10 3.63
C LYS A 321 9.90 -15.78 3.74
N GLY A 322 8.59 -15.80 3.45
CA GLY A 322 7.70 -14.66 3.63
C GLY A 322 7.67 -14.18 5.07
N ALA A 323 7.54 -12.88 5.26
CA ALA A 323 7.40 -12.23 6.55
C ALA A 323 6.57 -10.95 6.41
N ILE A 324 5.26 -11.12 6.23
CA ILE A 324 4.31 -10.01 6.28
C ILE A 324 3.29 -10.31 7.38
N ALA A 325 3.10 -9.34 8.27
CA ALA A 325 2.05 -9.36 9.29
C ALA A 325 0.66 -9.44 8.64
N ALA A 326 -0.23 -10.28 9.17
CA ALA A 326 -1.51 -10.59 8.54
C ALA A 326 -2.41 -9.36 8.37
N GLY A 327 -2.44 -8.46 9.38
CA GLY A 327 -3.22 -7.22 9.33
C GLY A 327 -2.72 -6.27 8.25
N THR A 328 -1.41 -6.04 8.23
CA THR A 328 -0.72 -5.24 7.21
C THR A 328 -0.95 -5.78 5.79
N PHE A 329 -0.80 -7.09 5.58
CA PHE A 329 -1.06 -7.73 4.29
C PHE A 329 -2.52 -7.50 3.88
N LEU A 330 -3.47 -7.88 4.75
CA LEU A 330 -4.88 -7.88 4.42
C LEU A 330 -5.37 -6.47 4.10
N ARG A 331 -5.03 -5.48 4.94
CA ARG A 331 -5.35 -4.07 4.70
C ARG A 331 -4.72 -3.57 3.39
N GLY A 332 -3.44 -3.87 3.16
CA GLY A 332 -2.73 -3.45 1.94
C GLY A 332 -3.34 -4.03 0.67
N SER A 333 -3.63 -5.33 0.65
CA SER A 333 -4.24 -6.02 -0.50
C SER A 333 -5.66 -5.55 -0.77
N LEU A 334 -6.49 -5.38 0.27
CA LEU A 334 -7.86 -4.87 0.11
C LEU A 334 -7.84 -3.44 -0.43
N ARG A 335 -6.91 -2.59 0.02
CA ARG A 335 -6.73 -1.25 -0.53
C ARG A 335 -6.31 -1.26 -1.99
N LEU A 336 -5.32 -2.09 -2.32
CA LEU A 336 -4.79 -2.22 -3.68
C LEU A 336 -5.84 -2.73 -4.67
N MET A 337 -6.68 -3.67 -4.25
CA MET A 337 -7.65 -4.32 -5.13
C MET A 337 -9.01 -3.62 -5.17
N LEU A 338 -9.48 -3.05 -4.06
CA LEU A 338 -10.85 -2.56 -3.94
C LEU A 338 -10.96 -1.04 -3.93
N THR A 339 -9.99 -0.33 -3.33
CA THR A 339 -10.09 1.11 -3.08
C THR A 339 -8.94 1.93 -3.68
N TYR A 340 -8.22 1.40 -4.67
CA TYR A 340 -7.41 2.26 -5.53
C TYR A 340 -8.30 3.24 -6.28
N LYS A 341 -7.77 4.42 -6.61
CA LYS A 341 -8.45 5.46 -7.37
C LYS A 341 -7.73 5.73 -8.68
N GLY A 342 -8.47 5.96 -9.75
CA GLY A 342 -7.92 6.10 -11.10
C GLY A 342 -7.27 4.80 -11.59
N ALA A 343 -5.94 4.68 -11.42
CA ALA A 343 -5.17 3.50 -11.81
C ALA A 343 -4.65 2.71 -10.60
N ILE A 344 -4.42 1.40 -10.75
CA ILE A 344 -3.82 0.58 -9.68
C ILE A 344 -2.42 1.10 -9.34
N PHE A 345 -1.64 1.51 -10.36
CA PHE A 345 -0.32 2.12 -10.19
C PHE A 345 -0.16 3.42 -10.99
N TYR A 346 0.73 4.26 -10.49
CA TYR A 346 1.16 5.51 -11.10
C TYR A 346 2.69 5.50 -11.16
N ARG A 347 3.23 5.53 -12.37
CA ARG A 347 4.66 5.58 -12.65
C ARG A 347 5.11 7.02 -12.73
N MET A 348 6.26 7.33 -12.17
CA MET A 348 6.84 8.66 -12.26
C MET A 348 7.44 8.88 -13.65
N GLN A 349 7.30 10.09 -14.18
CA GLN A 349 7.86 10.48 -15.49
C GLN A 349 9.37 10.81 -15.42
N ALA A 350 9.93 10.86 -14.21
CA ALA A 350 11.35 10.93 -13.91
C ALA A 350 11.67 10.04 -12.68
N GLY A 351 12.90 10.08 -12.18
CA GLY A 351 13.26 9.35 -10.96
C GLY A 351 12.56 9.91 -9.73
N MET A 352 12.39 9.11 -8.68
CA MET A 352 11.64 9.54 -7.50
C MET A 352 12.22 10.80 -6.84
N GLY A 353 13.55 10.97 -6.84
CA GLY A 353 14.23 12.20 -6.42
C GLY A 353 13.69 13.43 -7.14
N ASP A 354 13.60 13.37 -8.46
CA ASP A 354 13.24 14.50 -9.31
C ASP A 354 11.73 14.78 -9.28
N THR A 355 10.91 13.72 -9.24
CA THR A 355 9.45 13.83 -9.25
C THR A 355 8.87 14.22 -7.89
N ILE A 356 9.48 13.76 -6.78
CA ILE A 356 8.94 13.96 -5.43
C ILE A 356 9.78 14.96 -4.63
N PHE A 357 11.09 14.75 -4.58
CA PHE A 357 11.95 15.49 -3.64
C PHE A 357 12.41 16.84 -4.17
N THR A 358 12.54 17.03 -5.49
CA THR A 358 12.81 18.35 -6.08
C THR A 358 11.69 19.35 -5.76
N PRO A 359 10.40 19.09 -6.09
CA PRO A 359 9.34 20.06 -5.77
C PRO A 359 9.17 20.25 -4.26
N LEU A 360 9.30 19.20 -3.44
CA LEU A 360 9.31 19.34 -1.97
C LEU A 360 10.44 20.23 -1.47
N TYR A 361 11.67 20.03 -1.94
CA TYR A 361 12.81 20.87 -1.56
C TYR A 361 12.56 22.34 -1.91
N LYS A 362 12.11 22.62 -3.13
CA LYS A 362 11.82 23.98 -3.59
C LYS A 362 10.73 24.64 -2.76
N ALA A 363 9.60 23.94 -2.57
CA ALA A 363 8.48 24.44 -1.80
C ALA A 363 8.87 24.70 -0.33
N LEU A 364 9.63 23.80 0.28
CA LEU A 364 10.07 23.93 1.67
C LEU A 364 11.14 25.01 1.86
N ARG A 365 12.07 25.19 0.91
CA ARG A 365 13.01 26.33 0.91
C ARG A 365 12.24 27.65 0.84
N ALA A 366 11.24 27.75 -0.04
CA ALA A 366 10.39 28.94 -0.15
C ALA A 366 9.60 29.24 1.14
N ARG A 367 9.29 28.20 1.94
CA ARG A 367 8.66 28.31 3.27
C ARG A 367 9.66 28.59 4.41
N GLY A 368 10.94 28.82 4.12
CA GLY A 368 11.95 29.20 5.10
C GLY A 368 12.62 28.02 5.81
N VAL A 369 12.47 26.78 5.30
CA VAL A 369 13.19 25.62 5.85
C VAL A 369 14.67 25.70 5.43
N THR A 370 15.56 25.50 6.40
CA THR A 370 17.01 25.45 6.16
C THR A 370 17.48 24.01 5.98
N PHE A 371 18.21 23.73 4.91
CA PHE A 371 18.76 22.41 4.63
C PHE A 371 20.28 22.41 4.84
N HIS A 372 20.76 21.43 5.60
CA HIS A 372 22.16 21.21 5.94
C HIS A 372 22.59 19.87 5.33
N PHE A 373 23.15 19.90 4.12
CA PHE A 373 23.72 18.72 3.46
C PHE A 373 25.05 18.31 4.09
N PHE A 374 25.48 17.07 3.86
CA PHE A 374 26.72 16.50 4.42
C PHE A 374 26.77 16.44 5.95
N HIS A 375 25.62 16.31 6.61
CA HIS A 375 25.53 16.17 8.07
C HIS A 375 25.06 14.76 8.44
N LYS A 376 25.96 13.98 9.05
CA LYS A 376 25.69 12.61 9.50
C LYS A 376 25.45 12.61 11.01
N ILE A 377 24.37 11.97 11.45
CA ILE A 377 24.10 11.78 12.88
C ILE A 377 25.00 10.69 13.43
N LYS A 378 25.67 10.98 14.55
CA LYS A 378 26.61 10.06 15.22
C LYS A 378 26.04 9.48 16.50
N ALA A 379 25.34 10.31 17.28
CA ALA A 379 24.74 9.89 18.53
C ALA A 379 23.55 10.77 18.92
N LEU A 380 22.60 10.17 19.64
CA LEU A 380 21.57 10.87 20.38
C LEU A 380 21.89 10.70 21.86
N HIS A 381 22.04 11.82 22.57
CA HIS A 381 22.31 11.82 24.00
C HIS A 381 21.00 12.12 24.72
N LEU A 382 20.55 11.20 25.56
CA LEU A 382 19.33 11.37 26.35
C LEU A 382 19.59 12.27 27.55
N ASP A 383 18.52 12.88 28.05
CA ASP A 383 18.51 13.53 29.36
C ASP A 383 18.70 12.51 30.49
N PRO A 384 19.00 12.94 31.74
CA PRO A 384 19.18 12.03 32.87
C PRO A 384 17.97 11.13 33.15
N SER A 385 16.75 11.53 32.73
CA SER A 385 15.54 10.71 32.90
C SER A 385 15.37 9.63 31.84
N GLY A 386 16.13 9.68 30.75
CA GLY A 386 16.00 8.77 29.60
C GLY A 386 14.70 8.95 28.81
N ARG A 387 14.00 10.08 28.98
CA ARG A 387 12.69 10.35 28.36
C ARG A 387 12.74 11.41 27.26
N ALA A 388 13.83 12.15 27.15
CA ALA A 388 14.02 13.16 26.12
C ALA A 388 15.43 13.12 25.53
N ILE A 389 15.57 13.60 24.29
CA ILE A 389 16.88 13.84 23.69
C ILE A 389 17.40 15.18 24.22
N ALA A 390 18.53 15.17 24.91
CA ALA A 390 19.21 16.36 25.43
C ALA A 390 20.18 16.97 24.42
N ALA A 391 20.87 16.14 23.62
CA ALA A 391 21.79 16.61 22.58
C ALA A 391 21.87 15.65 21.39
N ILE A 392 22.22 16.21 20.23
CA ILE A 392 22.42 15.47 18.97
C ILE A 392 23.86 15.71 18.53
N ALA A 393 24.65 14.65 18.41
CA ALA A 393 25.99 14.73 17.86
C ALA A 393 25.94 14.55 16.34
N LEU A 394 26.41 15.56 15.60
CA LEU A 394 26.49 15.57 14.15
C LEU A 394 27.96 15.59 13.72
N GLU A 395 28.28 14.81 12.70
CA GLU A 395 29.52 14.88 11.94
C GLU A 395 29.24 15.61 10.64
N ARG A 396 29.97 16.71 10.41
CA ARG A 396 30.03 17.34 9.10
C ARG A 396 31.01 16.54 8.24
N GLN A 397 30.53 15.97 7.14
CA GLN A 397 31.32 15.06 6.30
C GLN A 397 32.32 15.81 5.43
N VAL A 398 31.98 17.01 4.98
CA VAL A 398 32.81 17.91 4.17
C VAL A 398 32.46 19.36 4.47
N ASP A 399 33.39 20.27 4.24
CA ASP A 399 33.12 21.71 4.28
C ASP A 399 32.73 22.22 2.88
N THR A 400 31.72 23.09 2.85
CA THR A 400 31.28 23.81 1.64
C THR A 400 31.43 25.30 1.90
N PRO A 401 32.09 26.07 1.01
CA PRO A 401 32.31 27.51 1.23
C PRO A 401 31.01 28.32 1.32
N ASP A 402 29.99 27.86 0.60
CA ASP A 402 28.66 28.48 0.49
C ASP A 402 27.55 27.44 0.76
N ASP A 403 26.29 27.90 0.76
CA ASP A 403 25.10 27.05 0.73
C ASP A 403 25.16 26.08 -0.46
N TYR A 404 25.25 24.77 -0.17
CA TYR A 404 25.37 23.74 -1.21
C TYR A 404 24.14 23.69 -2.12
N ARG A 405 24.37 23.74 -3.43
CA ARG A 405 23.33 23.65 -4.48
C ARG A 405 23.25 22.20 -4.97
N PRO A 406 22.15 21.47 -4.67
CA PRO A 406 22.14 20.03 -4.82
C PRO A 406 21.77 19.52 -6.22
N PHE A 407 21.44 20.41 -7.17
CA PHE A 407 20.87 20.03 -8.45
C PHE A 407 21.82 20.17 -9.62
N VAL A 408 21.60 19.32 -10.62
CA VAL A 408 22.04 19.50 -12.00
C VAL A 408 20.83 19.64 -12.92
N ARG A 409 20.92 20.45 -13.96
CA ARG A 409 19.84 20.62 -14.93
C ARG A 409 19.87 19.48 -15.96
N VAL A 410 18.80 18.71 -16.05
CA VAL A 410 18.61 17.67 -17.09
C VAL A 410 17.32 17.96 -17.84
N GLY A 411 17.45 18.41 -19.09
CA GLY A 411 16.33 18.96 -19.85
C GLY A 411 15.72 20.16 -19.11
N ARG A 412 14.42 20.10 -18.82
CA ARG A 412 13.70 21.15 -18.07
C ARG A 412 13.66 20.94 -16.55
N LEU A 413 14.27 19.88 -16.03
CA LEU A 413 14.16 19.49 -14.61
C LEU A 413 15.47 19.74 -13.86
N ASP A 414 15.35 20.21 -12.62
CA ASP A 414 16.41 20.18 -11.63
C ASP A 414 16.43 18.80 -10.97
N CYS A 415 17.51 18.07 -11.23
CA CYS A 415 17.63 16.67 -10.86
C CYS A 415 18.79 16.47 -9.89
N TRP A 416 18.70 15.40 -9.10
CA TRP A 416 19.76 15.06 -8.14
C TRP A 416 20.89 14.29 -8.84
N PRO A 417 22.15 14.73 -8.80
CA PRO A 417 23.26 14.01 -9.43
C PRO A 417 23.64 12.76 -8.64
N ASN A 418 24.14 11.72 -9.34
CA ASN A 418 24.55 10.47 -8.69
C ASN A 418 25.84 10.57 -7.84
N THR A 419 26.56 11.68 -7.97
CA THR A 419 27.73 12.09 -7.19
C THR A 419 27.56 13.55 -6.75
N PRO A 420 28.19 14.01 -5.65
CA PRO A 420 28.12 15.42 -5.28
C PRO A 420 28.84 16.28 -6.31
N ASP A 421 28.48 17.56 -6.37
CA ASP A 421 29.27 18.54 -7.12
C ASP A 421 30.53 18.88 -6.33
N TRP A 422 31.62 18.22 -6.70
CA TRP A 422 32.92 18.37 -6.06
C TRP A 422 33.47 19.80 -6.14
N SER A 423 33.03 20.61 -7.10
CA SER A 423 33.46 22.01 -7.20
C SER A 423 32.92 22.89 -6.06
N GLN A 424 31.89 22.43 -5.35
CA GLN A 424 31.29 23.12 -4.20
C GLN A 424 31.87 22.66 -2.85
N ILE A 425 32.86 21.76 -2.85
CA ILE A 425 33.42 21.13 -1.66
C ILE A 425 34.89 21.54 -1.50
N GLU A 426 35.29 21.95 -0.29
CA GLU A 426 36.70 22.21 0.01
C GLU A 426 37.53 20.94 -0.15
N GLY A 427 38.57 20.98 -1.00
CA GLY A 427 39.36 19.80 -1.36
C GLY A 427 38.60 18.75 -2.18
N GLY A 428 37.52 19.15 -2.86
CA GLY A 428 36.63 18.24 -3.59
C GLY A 428 37.32 17.42 -4.69
N GLU A 429 38.33 17.98 -5.38
CA GLU A 429 39.10 17.23 -6.40
C GLU A 429 39.88 16.05 -5.79
N GLN A 430 40.51 16.25 -4.63
CA GLN A 430 41.25 15.18 -3.95
C GLN A 430 40.29 14.10 -3.42
N LEU A 431 39.13 14.51 -2.89
CA LEU A 431 38.09 13.58 -2.44
C LEU A 431 37.52 12.78 -3.62
N ALA A 432 37.23 13.43 -4.74
CA ALA A 432 36.73 12.75 -5.94
C ALA A 432 37.72 11.70 -6.47
N ALA A 433 39.02 11.98 -6.40
CA ALA A 433 40.07 11.04 -6.82
C ALA A 433 40.27 9.87 -5.85
N ALA A 434 39.90 10.02 -4.57
CA ALA A 434 40.06 8.99 -3.54
C ALA A 434 38.98 7.89 -3.60
N GLY A 435 37.87 8.13 -4.30
CA GLY A 435 36.69 7.25 -4.32
C GLY A 435 35.82 7.39 -3.08
#